data_AF-A0A2E2V3M7-F1
#
_entry.id   AF-A0A2E2V3M7-F1
#
_cell.length_a   1.000
_cell.length_b   1.000
_cell.length_c   1.000
_cell.angle_alpha   90.00
_cell.angle_beta   90.00
_cell.angle_gamma   90.00
#
_symmetry.space_group_name_H-M   'P 1'
#
loop_
_entity.id
_entity.type
_entity.pdbx_description
1 polymer ?
#
loop_
_entity_poly.entity_id
_entity_poly.type
_entity_poly.pdbx_seq_one_letter_code
_entity_poly.pdbx_strand_id
1 'polypeptide(L)'
;QTTDGGYIICGVSQTNEINPNPDYDNVYLIKTDENGEEEWSQTYDGSGGDDWGYSVKQTTDGGYIICGFSETLDGNDNIYLIKTAKGGFTMEI
;
A
#
# COMPACT_ATOMS: atom_id res chain seq x y z
N GLN A 1 -4.80 14.34 -1.50
CA GLN A 1 -4.65 14.89 -2.87
C GLN A 1 -3.18 14.87 -3.24
N THR A 2 -2.87 14.59 -4.50
CA THR A 2 -1.53 14.50 -5.09
C THR A 2 -1.25 15.74 -5.96
N THR A 3 0.01 15.94 -6.33
CA THR A 3 0.47 17.13 -7.09
C THR A 3 -0.14 17.24 -8.48
N ASP A 4 -0.64 16.14 -9.05
CA ASP A 4 -1.32 16.13 -10.35
C ASP A 4 -2.84 16.39 -10.25
N GLY A 5 -3.34 16.68 -9.05
CA GLY A 5 -4.76 16.97 -8.81
C GLY A 5 -5.56 15.76 -8.34
N GLY A 6 -5.09 14.53 -8.58
CA GLY A 6 -5.76 13.30 -8.17
C GLY A 6 -5.60 12.94 -6.69
N TYR A 7 -6.05 11.73 -6.30
CA TYR A 7 -6.01 11.28 -4.91
C TYR A 7 -5.20 10.00 -4.74
N ILE A 8 -4.51 9.89 -3.61
CA ILE A 8 -3.84 8.65 -3.19
C ILE A 8 -4.48 8.18 -1.89
N ILE A 9 -4.87 6.91 -1.83
CA ILE A 9 -5.61 6.30 -0.73
C ILE A 9 -4.91 5.00 -0.37
N CYS A 10 -4.68 4.75 0.92
CA CYS A 10 -4.22 3.46 1.42
C CYS A 10 -5.27 2.83 2.33
N GLY A 11 -5.27 1.50 2.38
CA GLY A 11 -6.13 0.72 3.26
C GLY A 11 -5.74 -0.74 3.24
N VAL A 12 -6.75 -1.60 3.42
CA VAL A 12 -6.60 -3.06 3.51
C VAL A 12 -7.37 -3.75 2.39
N SER A 13 -6.83 -4.85 1.89
CA SER A 13 -7.46 -5.71 0.88
C SER A 13 -7.18 -7.18 1.14
N GLN A 14 -8.21 -8.01 1.01
CA GLN A 14 -8.15 -9.48 1.09
C GLN A 14 -7.99 -10.11 -0.31
N THR A 15 -7.20 -9.50 -1.19
CA THR A 15 -7.06 -10.01 -2.57
C THR A 15 -6.14 -11.24 -2.60
N ASN A 16 -6.71 -12.37 -3.02
CA ASN A 16 -6.09 -13.69 -3.24
C ASN A 16 -4.94 -13.73 -4.28
N GLU A 17 -4.44 -12.58 -4.75
CA GLU A 17 -3.50 -12.53 -5.89
C GLU A 17 -2.04 -12.72 -5.48
N ILE A 18 -1.67 -12.40 -4.23
CA ILE A 18 -0.26 -12.40 -3.80
C ILE A 18 -0.02 -13.34 -2.60
N ASN A 19 -0.94 -13.42 -1.63
CA ASN A 19 -0.81 -14.29 -0.46
C ASN A 19 -1.51 -15.65 -0.66
N PRO A 20 -0.84 -16.80 -0.46
CA PRO A 20 -1.47 -18.12 -0.58
C PRO A 20 -2.50 -18.40 0.53
N ASN A 21 -2.49 -17.64 1.62
CA ASN A 21 -3.54 -17.69 2.63
C ASN A 21 -4.58 -16.58 2.35
N PRO A 22 -5.80 -16.93 1.90
CA PRO A 22 -6.85 -15.95 1.59
C PRO A 22 -7.39 -15.23 2.83
N ASP A 23 -7.01 -15.67 4.03
CA ASP A 23 -7.50 -15.10 5.28
C ASP A 23 -6.67 -13.90 5.76
N TYR A 24 -5.52 -13.60 5.13
CA TYR A 24 -4.67 -12.48 5.54
C TYR A 24 -4.97 -11.19 4.76
N ASP A 25 -5.07 -10.10 5.52
CA ASP A 25 -5.20 -8.73 5.04
C ASP A 25 -3.87 -8.25 4.43
N ASN A 26 -3.93 -7.49 3.32
CA ASN A 26 -2.75 -6.89 2.68
C ASN A 26 -2.91 -5.37 2.55
N VAL A 27 -1.80 -4.64 2.48
CA VAL A 27 -1.84 -3.19 2.22
C VAL A 27 -2.30 -2.96 0.79
N TYR A 28 -3.32 -2.12 0.61
CA TYR A 28 -3.81 -1.71 -0.71
C TYR A 28 -3.61 -0.22 -0.92
N LEU A 29 -3.08 0.16 -2.07
CA LEU A 29 -2.84 1.53 -2.49
C LEU A 29 -3.57 1.81 -3.81
N ILE A 30 -4.40 2.84 -3.82
CA ILE A 30 -5.15 3.26 -5.02
C ILE A 30 -4.77 4.70 -5.36
N LYS A 31 -4.46 4.93 -6.63
CA LYS A 31 -4.38 6.26 -7.23
C LYS A 31 -5.59 6.51 -8.09
N THR A 32 -6.19 7.68 -7.92
CA THR A 32 -7.27 8.17 -8.78
C THR A 32 -6.88 9.44 -9.49
N ASP A 33 -7.60 9.78 -10.55
CA ASP A 33 -7.61 11.10 -11.16
C ASP A 33 -8.30 12.13 -10.23
N GLU A 34 -8.45 13.37 -10.72
CA GLU A 34 -9.12 14.46 -9.99
C GLU A 34 -10.64 14.25 -9.79
N ASN A 35 -11.27 13.40 -10.60
CA ASN A 35 -12.70 13.06 -10.53
C ASN A 35 -12.96 11.86 -9.61
N GLY A 36 -11.92 11.17 -9.18
CA GLY A 36 -12.01 9.96 -8.37
C GLY A 36 -12.07 8.67 -9.18
N GLU A 37 -11.81 8.71 -10.49
CA GLU A 37 -11.68 7.52 -11.33
C GLU A 37 -10.31 6.85 -11.08
N GLU A 38 -10.28 5.53 -10.91
CA GLU A 38 -9.04 4.79 -10.67
C GLU A 38 -8.09 4.89 -11.87
N GLU A 39 -6.85 5.31 -11.62
CA GLU A 39 -5.76 5.27 -12.60
C GLU A 39 -4.96 3.98 -12.47
N TRP A 40 -4.69 3.56 -11.23
CA TRP A 40 -4.04 2.29 -10.91
C TRP A 40 -4.24 1.94 -9.44
N SER A 41 -4.05 0.66 -9.14
CA SER A 41 -3.97 0.15 -7.78
C SER A 41 -2.82 -0.86 -7.63
N GLN A 42 -2.33 -1.02 -6.40
CA GLN A 42 -1.26 -1.94 -6.03
C GLN A 42 -1.55 -2.58 -4.67
N THR A 43 -1.21 -3.86 -4.53
CA THR A 43 -1.24 -4.60 -3.26
C THR A 43 0.19 -4.85 -2.81
N TYR A 44 0.46 -4.66 -1.53
CA TYR A 44 1.75 -5.00 -0.90
C TYR A 44 1.48 -5.94 0.25
N ASP A 45 2.25 -7.01 0.26
CA ASP A 45 2.28 -8.00 1.33
C ASP A 45 3.58 -7.89 2.13
N GLY A 46 3.49 -8.32 3.37
CA GLY A 46 4.57 -8.40 4.31
C GLY A 46 5.00 -9.83 4.56
N SER A 47 5.24 -10.15 5.82
CA SER A 47 5.94 -11.38 6.25
C SER A 47 5.00 -12.59 6.39
N GLY A 48 3.87 -12.58 5.69
CA GLY A 48 2.90 -13.67 5.67
C GLY A 48 1.83 -13.67 6.77
N GLY A 49 1.64 -12.57 7.51
CA GLY A 49 0.45 -12.33 8.35
C GLY A 49 -0.39 -11.16 7.81
N ASP A 50 -1.21 -10.54 8.66
CA ASP A 50 -2.03 -9.38 8.28
C ASP A 50 -1.21 -8.09 8.14
N ASP A 51 -1.42 -7.34 7.06
CA ASP A 51 -0.77 -6.06 6.80
C ASP A 51 -1.79 -4.92 6.61
N TRP A 52 -1.62 -3.84 7.40
CA TRP A 52 -2.53 -2.69 7.38
C TRP A 52 -1.82 -1.40 7.02
N GLY A 53 -2.31 -0.71 5.98
CA GLY A 53 -1.88 0.64 5.61
C GLY A 53 -2.77 1.72 6.24
N TYR A 54 -2.20 2.57 7.11
CA TYR A 54 -2.97 3.60 7.83
C TYR A 54 -2.76 5.02 7.33
N SER A 55 -1.61 5.29 6.73
CA SER A 55 -1.29 6.63 6.22
C SER A 55 -0.50 6.55 4.94
N VAL A 56 -0.81 7.44 4.01
CA VAL A 56 -0.08 7.61 2.77
C VAL A 56 0.23 9.07 2.51
N LYS A 57 1.42 9.34 1.99
CA LYS A 57 1.84 10.67 1.57
C LYS A 57 2.67 10.60 0.29
N GLN A 58 2.37 11.48 -0.66
CA GLN A 58 3.20 11.66 -1.85
C GLN A 58 4.54 12.32 -1.46
N THR A 59 5.63 11.82 -2.03
CA THR A 59 6.99 12.34 -1.86
C THR A 59 7.35 13.35 -2.94
N THR A 60 8.40 14.13 -2.70
CA THR A 60 8.85 15.19 -3.63
C THR A 60 9.43 14.64 -4.94
N ASP A 61 9.84 13.37 -4.97
CA ASP A 61 10.25 12.65 -6.18
C ASP A 61 9.06 12.05 -6.95
N GLY A 62 7.82 12.32 -6.51
CA GLY A 62 6.59 11.89 -7.14
C GLY A 62 6.14 10.48 -6.77
N GLY A 63 6.91 9.76 -5.95
CA GLY A 63 6.52 8.49 -5.34
C GLY A 63 5.58 8.66 -4.14
N TYR A 64 5.42 7.59 -3.36
CA TYR A 64 4.57 7.58 -2.17
C TYR A 64 5.25 6.88 -1.00
N ILE A 65 4.97 7.36 0.21
CA ILE A 65 5.30 6.68 1.46
C ILE A 65 4.01 6.18 2.09
N ILE A 66 3.97 4.90 2.45
CA ILE A 66 2.90 4.29 3.22
C ILE A 66 3.45 3.87 4.58
N CYS A 67 2.69 4.12 5.64
CA CYS A 67 3.01 3.66 6.99
C CYS A 67 1.88 2.81 7.56
N GLY A 68 2.24 1.78 8.32
CA GLY A 68 1.29 0.99 9.07
C GLY A 68 1.92 -0.16 9.85
N PHE A 69 1.18 -1.25 10.01
CA PHE A 69 1.62 -2.43 10.78
C PHE A 69 1.56 -3.69 9.92
N SER A 70 2.47 -4.62 10.23
CA SER A 70 2.55 -5.96 9.64
C SER A 70 2.60 -6.96 10.78
N GLU A 71 1.67 -7.90 10.81
CA GLU A 71 1.68 -9.04 11.72
C GLU A 71 2.57 -10.15 11.14
N THR A 72 3.43 -10.73 11.97
CA THR A 72 4.19 -11.93 11.62
C THR A 72 3.41 -13.19 11.96
N LEU A 73 3.74 -14.32 11.31
CA LEU A 73 3.10 -15.62 11.56
C LEU A 73 3.13 -16.09 13.04
N ASP A 74 4.03 -15.55 13.87
CA ASP A 74 4.11 -15.82 15.30
C ASP A 74 3.32 -14.82 16.18
N GLY A 75 2.51 -13.95 15.57
CA GLY A 75 1.57 -13.04 16.25
C GLY A 75 2.22 -11.77 16.80
N ASN A 76 3.31 -11.29 16.21
CA ASN A 76 3.94 -10.04 16.60
C ASN A 76 3.69 -8.93 15.56
N ASP A 77 3.38 -7.73 16.05
CA ASP A 77 3.23 -6.55 15.21
C ASP A 77 4.56 -5.84 14.98
N ASN A 78 4.87 -5.55 13.73
CA ASN A 78 6.00 -4.71 13.33
C ASN A 78 5.50 -3.41 12.67
N ILE A 79 6.18 -2.30 12.96
CA ILE A 79 5.99 -1.06 12.20
C ILE A 79 6.58 -1.28 10.81
N TYR A 80 5.82 -0.94 9.78
CA TYR A 80 6.23 -1.05 8.39
C TYR A 80 6.15 0.30 7.67
N LEU A 81 7.12 0.53 6.79
CA LEU A 81 7.21 1.70 5.92
C LEU A 81 7.50 1.25 4.49
N ILE A 82 6.61 1.59 3.55
CA ILE A 82 6.82 1.40 2.11
C ILE A 82 7.24 2.72 1.51
N LYS A 83 8.27 2.71 0.68
CA LYS A 83 8.48 3.77 -0.31
C LYS A 83 8.29 3.20 -1.71
N THR A 84 7.47 3.87 -2.51
CA THR A 84 7.16 3.49 -3.88
C THR A 84 7.66 4.53 -4.88
N ALA A 85 7.79 4.12 -6.13
CA ALA A 85 7.89 5.02 -7.28
C ALA A 85 6.53 5.63 -7.63
N LYS A 86 6.51 6.60 -8.56
CA LYS A 86 5.27 7.29 -8.98
C LYS A 86 4.15 6.35 -9.47
N GLY A 87 4.51 5.21 -10.05
CA GLY A 87 3.56 4.19 -10.51
C GLY A 87 3.08 3.21 -9.43
N GLY A 88 3.43 3.43 -8.16
CA GLY A 88 3.09 2.53 -7.06
C GLY A 88 4.08 1.39 -6.85
N PHE A 89 4.87 0.97 -7.83
CA PHE A 89 5.86 -0.09 -7.63
C PHE A 89 6.88 0.24 -6.54
N THR A 90 7.23 -0.75 -5.71
CA THR A 90 8.31 -0.63 -4.73
C THR A 90 9.63 -0.35 -5.46
N MET A 91 10.49 0.47 -4.86
CA MET A 91 11.87 0.59 -5.36
C MET A 91 12.66 -0.62 -4.85
N GLU A 92 13.07 -1.51 -5.75
CA GLU A 92 14.21 -2.40 -5.46
C GLU A 92 15.46 -1.52 -5.39
N ILE A 93 16.16 -1.56 -4.24
CA ILE A 93 17.42 -0.85 -4.02
C ILE A 93 18.58 -1.79 -4.30
#